data_AF-A0A067CE14-F1
#
_entry.id   AF-A0A067CE14-F1
#
_cell.length_a   1.000
_cell.length_b   1.000
_cell.length_c   1.000
_cell.angle_alpha   90.00
_cell.angle_beta   90.00
_cell.angle_gamma   90.00
#
_symmetry.space_group_name_H-M   'P 1'
#
loop_
_entity.id
_entity.type
_entity.pdbx_description
1 polymer ?
#
loop_
_entity_poly.entity_id
_entity_poly.type
_entity_poly.pdbx_seq_one_letter_code
_entity_poly.pdbx_strand_id
1 'polypeptide(L)'
;MEVVQEVYTSFCAGIQDAISLHRIATLFWSSPIIRKCSAKCLGLNGLLFLGSIFFFEFVVMPVIHLFGDVLTASLSQHATDIASDYYREQIDLVVFVLYQGLWMYPIYCISFILNTIWYQDIADDAYLLHYGQPRPTAVREMIRDELYRAILVAFFLGQTMLSYFVPVVGPFLSFVYLSWLYALYCFEYKWSLHGWGLEKRLAIMEQHWAYFAGFGCPFTLATFFAPNFISKGLFAVFFPVVRCKALIGCSWRRSFCC
;
A
#
# COMPACT_ATOMS: atom_id res chain seq x y z
N MET A 1 -31.75 -6.89 -18.52
CA MET A 1 -31.76 -5.78 -17.55
C MET A 1 -31.49 -6.26 -16.14
N GLU A 2 -32.11 -7.35 -15.68
CA GLU A 2 -31.91 -7.91 -14.33
C GLU A 2 -30.44 -8.24 -14.01
N VAL A 3 -29.72 -8.90 -14.92
CA VAL A 3 -28.29 -9.23 -14.72
C VAL A 3 -27.42 -7.96 -14.54
N VAL A 4 -27.67 -6.92 -15.33
CA VAL A 4 -26.92 -5.66 -15.23
C VAL A 4 -27.18 -4.99 -13.89
N GLN A 5 -28.42 -5.04 -13.41
CA GLN A 5 -28.82 -4.48 -12.13
C GLN A 5 -28.23 -5.27 -10.95
N GLU A 6 -28.16 -6.60 -11.06
CA GLU A 6 -27.51 -7.47 -10.07
C GLU A 6 -26.00 -7.22 -9.99
N VAL A 7 -25.33 -7.07 -11.13
CA VAL A 7 -23.91 -6.69 -11.21
C VAL A 7 -23.68 -5.33 -10.58
N TYR A 8 -24.52 -4.34 -10.92
CA TYR A 8 -24.41 -2.98 -10.39
C TYR A 8 -24.60 -2.94 -8.87
N THR A 9 -25.66 -3.58 -8.35
CA THR A 9 -25.91 -3.65 -6.90
C THR A 9 -24.79 -4.36 -6.15
N SER A 10 -24.24 -5.43 -6.70
CA SER A 10 -23.10 -6.15 -6.13
C SER A 10 -21.84 -5.27 -6.08
N PHE A 11 -21.56 -4.53 -7.15
CA PHE A 11 -20.45 -3.58 -7.22
C PHE A 11 -20.61 -2.45 -6.19
N CYS A 12 -21.79 -1.83 -6.11
CA CYS A 12 -22.08 -0.79 -5.13
C CYS A 12 -21.98 -1.30 -3.68
N ALA A 13 -22.42 -2.53 -3.41
CA ALA A 13 -22.25 -3.16 -2.11
C ALA A 13 -20.77 -3.31 -1.75
N GLY A 14 -19.93 -3.72 -2.71
CA GLY A 14 -18.48 -3.79 -2.53
C GLY A 14 -17.88 -2.43 -2.16
N ILE A 15 -18.26 -1.37 -2.88
CA ILE A 15 -17.82 0.01 -2.59
C ILE A 15 -18.27 0.43 -1.18
N GLN A 16 -19.53 0.19 -0.83
CA GLN A 16 -20.09 0.58 0.46
C GLN A 16 -19.36 -0.09 1.62
N ASP A 17 -19.04 -1.38 1.50
CA ASP A 17 -18.25 -2.10 2.49
C ASP A 17 -16.82 -1.53 2.58
N ALA A 18 -16.19 -1.29 1.43
CA ALA A 18 -14.86 -0.71 1.36
C ALA A 18 -14.77 0.71 1.95
N ILE A 19 -15.85 1.52 1.91
CA ILE A 19 -15.88 2.89 2.45
C ILE A 19 -16.43 2.97 3.88
N SER A 20 -17.15 1.97 4.37
CA SER A 20 -17.73 1.91 5.74
C SER A 20 -16.70 1.85 6.89
N LEU A 21 -15.91 2.93 7.08
CA LEU A 21 -14.79 3.01 8.04
C LEU A 21 -15.27 3.02 9.50
N HIS A 22 -16.53 3.39 9.74
CA HIS A 22 -17.14 3.41 11.08
C HIS A 22 -17.04 2.07 11.83
N ARG A 23 -17.05 0.93 11.11
CA ARG A 23 -16.95 -0.42 11.71
C ARG A 23 -15.53 -0.79 12.12
N ILE A 24 -14.52 -0.19 11.50
CA ILE A 24 -13.14 -0.29 11.98
C ILE A 24 -12.90 0.67 13.11
N ALA A 25 -13.47 1.88 13.05
CA ALA A 25 -13.27 2.90 14.07
C ALA A 25 -13.65 2.36 15.47
N THR A 26 -14.71 1.56 15.57
CA THR A 26 -15.06 0.86 16.81
C THR A 26 -14.00 -0.15 17.24
N LEU A 27 -13.54 -1.05 16.38
CA LEU A 27 -12.46 -2.01 16.72
C LEU A 27 -11.15 -1.30 17.08
N PHE A 28 -10.79 -0.26 16.34
CA PHE A 28 -9.62 0.58 16.56
C PHE A 28 -9.67 1.28 17.91
N TRP A 29 -10.85 1.79 18.29
CA TRP A 29 -11.04 2.48 19.57
C TRP A 29 -11.11 1.51 20.74
N SER A 30 -11.72 0.33 20.52
CA SER A 30 -11.89 -0.71 21.52
C SER A 30 -10.60 -1.49 21.81
N SER A 31 -9.70 -1.66 20.83
CA SER A 31 -8.45 -2.38 21.02
C SER A 31 -7.29 -1.44 21.38
N PRO A 32 -6.79 -1.46 22.63
CA PRO A 32 -5.65 -0.66 23.03
C PRO A 32 -4.35 -1.08 22.32
N ILE A 33 -4.28 -2.32 21.83
CA ILE A 33 -3.15 -2.87 21.08
C ILE A 33 -3.05 -2.17 19.72
N ILE A 34 -4.15 -2.13 18.97
CA ILE A 34 -4.22 -1.49 17.64
C ILE A 34 -3.86 -0.01 17.74
N ARG A 35 -4.38 0.69 18.74
CA ARG A 35 -4.14 2.12 18.93
C ARG A 35 -2.69 2.42 19.29
N LYS A 36 -2.10 1.66 20.21
CA LYS A 36 -0.67 1.80 20.58
C LYS A 36 0.25 1.50 19.40
N CYS A 37 -0.07 0.46 18.63
CA CYS A 37 0.72 0.04 17.48
C CYS A 37 0.64 1.08 16.35
N SER A 38 -0.56 1.58 16.06
CA SER A 38 -0.77 2.65 15.07
C SER A 38 -0.12 3.97 15.48
N ALA A 39 -0.18 4.33 16.76
CA ALA A 39 0.49 5.53 17.27
C ALA A 39 2.03 5.39 17.20
N LYS A 40 2.58 4.21 17.52
CA LYS A 40 4.01 3.93 17.35
C LYS A 40 4.43 4.01 15.90
N CYS A 41 3.67 3.40 14.99
CA CYS A 41 3.90 3.43 13.55
C CYS A 41 3.86 4.87 13.01
N LEU A 42 2.82 5.63 13.34
CA LEU A 42 2.64 6.99 12.86
C LEU A 42 3.68 7.95 13.45
N GLY A 43 4.02 7.79 14.72
CA GLY A 43 5.07 8.56 15.38
C GLY A 43 6.47 8.25 14.83
N LEU A 44 6.81 6.96 14.66
CA LEU A 44 8.11 6.53 14.15
C LEU A 44 8.28 6.88 12.67
N ASN A 45 7.27 6.61 11.84
CA ASN A 45 7.31 6.98 10.42
C ASN A 45 7.29 8.49 10.24
N GLY A 46 6.46 9.21 11.02
CA GLY A 46 6.47 10.66 11.05
C GLY A 46 7.84 11.21 11.40
N LEU A 47 8.46 10.72 12.48
CA LEU A 47 9.79 11.14 12.90
C LEU A 47 10.86 10.80 11.87
N LEU A 48 10.85 9.59 11.31
CA LEU A 48 11.85 9.17 10.32
C LEU A 48 11.72 9.97 9.02
N PHE A 49 10.51 10.13 8.47
CA PHE A 49 10.32 10.84 7.21
C PHE A 49 10.42 12.35 7.38
N LEU A 50 9.64 12.96 8.30
CA LEU A 50 9.70 14.41 8.51
C LEU A 50 11.07 14.79 9.06
N GLY A 51 11.62 14.03 10.02
CA GLY A 51 12.96 14.28 10.54
C GLY A 51 14.03 14.18 9.46
N SER A 52 13.93 13.23 8.52
CA SER A 52 14.86 13.16 7.38
C SER A 52 14.70 14.33 6.41
N ILE A 53 13.48 14.84 6.20
CA ILE A 53 13.23 16.02 5.36
C ILE A 53 13.81 17.27 6.05
N PHE A 54 13.48 17.50 7.32
CA PHE A 54 14.01 18.62 8.10
C PHE A 54 15.53 18.59 8.18
N PHE A 55 16.13 17.43 8.45
CA PHE A 55 17.59 17.28 8.48
C PHE A 55 18.21 17.62 7.12
N PHE A 56 17.59 17.18 6.02
CA PHE A 56 18.09 17.47 4.69
C PHE A 56 17.98 18.96 4.33
N GLU A 57 16.82 19.58 4.53
CA GLU A 57 16.59 20.98 4.17
C GLU A 57 17.34 21.97 5.06
N PHE A 58 17.43 21.71 6.37
CA PHE A 58 17.98 22.68 7.33
C PHE A 58 19.43 22.40 7.74
N VAL A 59 19.98 21.22 7.44
CA VAL A 59 21.36 20.88 7.79
C VAL A 59 22.17 20.54 6.54
N VAL A 60 21.72 19.57 5.74
CA VAL A 60 22.50 19.08 4.60
C VAL A 60 22.64 20.14 3.51
N MET A 61 21.53 20.73 3.03
CA MET A 61 21.58 21.75 1.99
C MET A 61 22.38 23.00 2.41
N PRO A 62 22.18 23.60 3.60
CA PRO A 62 22.95 24.77 4.02
C PRO A 62 24.44 24.48 4.17
N VAL A 63 24.83 23.29 4.64
CA VAL A 63 26.25 22.91 4.75
C VAL A 63 26.89 22.73 3.37
N ILE A 64 26.19 22.11 2.43
CA ILE A 64 26.66 21.92 1.06
C ILE A 64 26.82 23.28 0.36
N HIS A 65 25.84 24.17 0.50
CA HIS A 65 25.90 25.53 -0.04
C HIS A 65 27.03 26.34 0.60
N LEU A 66 27.20 26.28 1.92
CA LEU A 66 28.31 26.94 2.62
C LEU A 66 29.67 26.45 2.12
N PHE A 67 29.83 25.13 1.96
CA PHE A 67 31.06 24.54 1.44
C PHE A 67 31.31 24.95 -0.02
N GLY A 68 30.26 24.95 -0.85
CA GLY A 68 30.31 25.42 -2.24
C GLY A 68 30.73 26.88 -2.34
N ASP A 69 30.18 27.74 -1.49
CA ASP A 69 30.51 29.17 -1.43
C ASP A 69 31.97 29.40 -0.98
N VAL A 70 32.44 28.66 0.03
CA VAL A 70 33.85 28.71 0.50
C VAL A 70 34.83 28.19 -0.55
N LEU A 71 34.48 27.10 -1.25
CA LEU A 71 35.29 26.53 -2.31
C LEU A 71 35.37 27.45 -3.54
N THR A 72 34.26 28.09 -3.90
CA THR A 72 34.21 29.07 -5.01
C THR A 72 35.02 30.31 -4.68
N ALA A 73 34.92 30.82 -3.44
CA ALA A 73 35.69 31.97 -2.97
C ALA A 73 37.21 31.69 -2.90
N SER A 74 37.61 30.45 -2.64
CA SER A 74 39.03 30.04 -2.58
C SER A 74 39.61 29.72 -3.96
N LEU A 75 38.80 29.22 -4.90
CA LEU A 75 39.25 28.85 -6.25
C LEU A 75 39.14 29.98 -7.28
N SER A 76 38.31 31.01 -7.05
CA SER A 76 38.06 32.02 -8.06
C SER A 76 38.07 33.46 -7.52
N GLN A 77 39.02 34.25 -7.98
CA GLN A 77 38.97 35.72 -7.92
C GLN A 77 38.08 36.32 -9.04
N HIS A 78 37.48 35.52 -9.93
CA HIS A 78 36.86 36.02 -11.18
C HIS A 78 35.68 35.19 -11.74
N ALA A 79 35.02 34.34 -10.94
CA ALA A 79 33.83 33.63 -11.42
C ALA A 79 32.66 34.61 -11.59
N THR A 80 32.08 34.68 -12.79
CA THR A 80 30.85 35.43 -13.07
C THR A 80 29.65 34.74 -12.41
N ASP A 81 28.76 35.50 -11.75
CA ASP A 81 27.59 35.00 -10.99
C ASP A 81 26.74 33.94 -11.73
N ILE A 82 26.64 34.05 -13.07
CA ILE A 82 25.87 33.13 -13.91
C ILE A 82 26.44 31.70 -13.90
N ALA A 83 27.77 31.57 -13.84
CA ALA A 83 28.42 30.25 -13.83
C ALA A 83 28.23 29.57 -12.48
N SER A 84 28.34 30.31 -11.36
CA SER A 84 28.14 29.77 -10.01
C SER A 84 26.72 29.25 -9.79
N ASP A 85 25.70 29.97 -10.28
CA ASP A 85 24.30 29.54 -10.14
C ASP A 85 24.02 28.23 -10.88
N TYR A 86 24.54 28.10 -12.11
CA TYR A 86 24.42 26.85 -12.88
C TYR A 86 25.07 25.65 -12.16
N TYR A 87 26.25 25.82 -11.57
CA TYR A 87 26.91 24.73 -10.83
C TYR A 87 26.18 24.39 -9.52
N ARG A 88 25.61 25.37 -8.82
CA ARG A 88 24.79 25.13 -7.62
C ARG A 88 23.56 24.30 -7.93
N GLU A 89 22.81 24.63 -8.98
CA GLU A 89 21.62 23.86 -9.38
C GLU A 89 21.95 22.40 -9.74
N GLN A 90 23.08 22.16 -10.43
CA GLN A 90 23.51 20.80 -10.76
C GLN A 90 23.92 20.00 -9.51
N ILE A 91 24.62 20.64 -8.57
CA ILE A 91 24.98 20.02 -7.30
C ILE A 91 23.72 19.68 -6.50
N ASP A 92 22.77 20.60 -6.41
CA ASP A 92 21.50 20.39 -5.69
C ASP A 92 20.70 19.22 -6.27
N LEU A 93 20.64 19.10 -7.61
CA LEU A 93 20.00 17.98 -8.28
C LEU A 93 20.69 16.65 -7.93
N VAL A 94 22.02 16.58 -8.02
CA VAL A 94 22.79 15.36 -7.72
C VAL A 94 22.63 14.96 -6.25
N VAL A 95 22.75 15.93 -5.34
CA VAL A 95 22.57 15.73 -3.90
C VAL A 95 21.16 15.25 -3.59
N PHE A 96 20.14 15.85 -4.22
CA PHE A 96 18.75 15.42 -4.08
C PHE A 96 18.54 13.99 -4.56
N VAL A 97 19.09 13.61 -5.72
CA VAL A 97 18.99 12.24 -6.25
C VAL A 97 19.68 11.23 -5.32
N LEU A 98 20.87 11.56 -4.81
CA LEU A 98 21.59 10.70 -3.85
C LEU A 98 20.83 10.56 -2.54
N TYR A 99 20.27 11.65 -2.02
CA TYR A 99 19.41 11.64 -0.83
C TYR A 99 18.17 10.76 -1.05
N GLN A 100 17.49 10.90 -2.19
CA GLN A 100 16.32 10.09 -2.53
C GLN A 100 16.67 8.59 -2.61
N GLY A 101 17.74 8.26 -3.33
CA GLY A 101 18.12 6.87 -3.59
C GLY A 101 18.79 6.15 -2.42
N LEU A 102 19.75 6.80 -1.76
CA LEU A 102 20.61 6.17 -0.74
C LEU A 102 20.12 6.38 0.69
N TRP A 103 19.27 7.37 0.95
CA TRP A 103 18.78 7.66 2.29
C TRP A 103 17.27 7.40 2.42
N MET A 104 16.47 8.09 1.62
CA MET A 104 15.01 8.00 1.72
C MET A 104 14.48 6.63 1.33
N TYR A 105 15.00 6.02 0.27
CA TYR A 105 14.54 4.70 -0.17
C TYR A 105 14.84 3.59 0.86
N PRO A 106 16.05 3.48 1.46
CA PRO A 106 16.29 2.55 2.55
C PRO A 106 15.42 2.78 3.79
N ILE A 107 15.24 4.03 4.21
CA ILE A 107 14.33 4.36 5.33
C ILE A 107 12.90 3.93 5.01
N TYR A 108 12.45 4.14 3.77
CA TYR A 108 11.15 3.68 3.30
C TYR A 108 11.03 2.15 3.36
N CYS A 109 12.04 1.42 2.89
CA CYS A 109 12.05 -0.04 2.96
C CYS A 109 11.96 -0.55 4.40
N ILE A 110 12.74 0.04 5.32
CA ILE A 110 12.71 -0.32 6.74
C ILE A 110 11.34 -0.02 7.35
N SER A 111 10.79 1.17 7.10
CA SER A 111 9.46 1.57 7.55
C SER A 111 8.40 0.58 7.04
N PHE A 112 8.46 0.21 5.77
CA PHE A 112 7.53 -0.75 5.16
C PHE A 112 7.60 -2.13 5.83
N ILE A 113 8.80 -2.63 6.13
CA ILE A 113 9.00 -3.92 6.81
C ILE A 113 8.45 -3.87 8.24
N LEU A 114 8.81 -2.85 9.01
CA LEU A 114 8.35 -2.68 10.40
C LEU A 114 6.83 -2.56 10.48
N ASN A 115 6.26 -1.74 9.59
CA ASN A 115 4.82 -1.62 9.42
C ASN A 115 4.20 -2.99 9.13
N THR A 116 4.74 -3.73 8.16
CA THR A 116 4.21 -5.05 7.81
C THR A 116 4.17 -6.00 9.00
N ILE A 117 5.26 -6.10 9.78
CA ILE A 117 5.33 -6.98 10.96
C ILE A 117 4.28 -6.58 12.00
N TRP A 118 4.27 -5.30 12.39
CA TRP A 118 3.34 -4.77 13.39
C TRP A 118 1.87 -4.90 12.99
N TYR A 119 1.57 -4.83 11.69
CA TYR A 119 0.23 -5.02 11.18
C TYR A 119 -0.18 -6.50 11.08
N GLN A 120 0.76 -7.44 10.94
CA GLN A 120 0.43 -8.86 11.06
C GLN A 120 -0.03 -9.19 12.48
N ASP A 121 0.69 -8.75 13.50
CA ASP A 121 0.34 -9.02 14.91
C ASP A 121 -1.09 -8.53 15.24
N ILE A 122 -1.47 -7.34 14.74
CA ILE A 122 -2.82 -6.78 14.90
C ILE A 122 -3.88 -7.64 14.20
N ALA A 123 -3.56 -8.10 13.00
CA ALA A 123 -4.49 -8.87 12.20
C ALA A 123 -4.71 -10.27 12.81
N ASP A 124 -3.67 -10.86 13.40
CA ASP A 124 -3.73 -12.12 14.15
C ASP A 124 -4.61 -11.95 15.41
N ASP A 125 -4.41 -10.87 16.18
CA ASP A 125 -5.24 -10.54 17.36
C ASP A 125 -6.71 -10.31 16.98
N ALA A 126 -6.97 -9.58 15.89
CA ALA A 126 -8.33 -9.32 15.42
C ALA A 126 -9.02 -10.61 14.95
N TYR A 127 -8.26 -11.52 14.33
CA TYR A 127 -8.76 -12.82 13.94
C TYR A 127 -9.10 -13.69 15.15
N LEU A 128 -8.20 -13.76 16.14
CA LEU A 128 -8.42 -14.50 17.39
C LEU A 128 -9.70 -14.03 18.11
N LEU A 129 -9.96 -12.72 18.15
CA LEU A 129 -11.14 -12.15 18.81
C LEU A 129 -12.46 -12.52 18.11
N HIS A 130 -12.46 -12.62 16.78
CA HIS A 130 -13.68 -12.83 15.99
C HIS A 130 -13.93 -14.30 15.61
N TYR A 131 -12.89 -15.08 15.40
CA TYR A 131 -12.96 -16.43 14.83
C TYR A 131 -12.26 -17.50 15.69
N GLY A 132 -11.53 -17.13 16.74
CA GLY A 132 -10.81 -18.05 17.60
C GLY A 132 -9.45 -18.48 17.03
N GLN A 133 -8.93 -19.61 17.51
CA GLN A 133 -7.58 -20.10 17.16
C GLN A 133 -7.47 -20.43 15.66
N PRO A 134 -6.41 -19.96 14.96
CA PRO A 134 -6.17 -20.34 13.58
C PRO A 134 -5.90 -21.83 13.46
N ARG A 135 -6.31 -22.44 12.34
CA ARG A 135 -6.04 -23.85 12.09
C ARG A 135 -4.56 -24.03 11.77
N PRO A 136 -3.84 -25.00 12.37
CA PRO A 136 -2.45 -25.26 12.03
C PRO A 136 -2.37 -25.76 10.58
N THR A 137 -1.80 -24.95 9.70
CA THR A 137 -1.51 -25.29 8.30
C THR A 137 -0.12 -25.88 8.15
N ALA A 138 0.04 -26.90 7.31
CA ALA A 138 1.35 -27.50 7.08
C ALA A 138 2.28 -26.54 6.32
N VAL A 139 3.58 -26.59 6.59
CA VAL A 139 4.60 -25.74 5.92
C VAL A 139 4.52 -25.86 4.39
N ARG A 140 4.25 -27.06 3.87
CA ARG A 140 4.06 -27.30 2.43
C ARG A 140 2.88 -26.49 1.87
N GLU A 141 1.80 -26.36 2.63
CA GLU A 141 0.62 -25.60 2.23
C GLU A 141 0.89 -24.10 2.26
N MET A 142 1.66 -23.62 3.24
CA MET A 142 2.12 -22.22 3.29
C MET A 142 3.00 -21.86 2.08
N ILE A 143 3.97 -22.72 1.73
CA ILE A 143 4.84 -22.51 0.56
C ILE A 143 4.01 -22.50 -0.73
N ARG A 144 3.05 -23.42 -0.84
CA ARG A 144 2.17 -23.52 -2.00
C ARG A 144 1.31 -22.25 -2.14
N ASP A 145 0.72 -21.79 -1.04
CA ASP A 145 -0.13 -20.59 -1.03
C ASP A 145 0.68 -19.33 -1.40
N GLU A 146 1.91 -19.19 -0.90
CA GLU A 146 2.80 -18.08 -1.25
C GLU A 146 3.18 -18.10 -2.75
N LEU A 147 3.54 -19.27 -3.29
CA LEU A 147 3.85 -19.44 -4.72
C LEU A 147 2.64 -19.06 -5.59
N TYR A 148 1.44 -19.50 -5.23
CA TYR A 148 0.23 -19.17 -5.98
C TYR A 148 -0.12 -17.70 -5.89
N ARG A 149 0.07 -17.06 -4.73
CA ARG A 149 -0.06 -15.62 -4.60
C ARG A 149 0.91 -14.90 -5.53
N ALA A 150 2.18 -15.30 -5.55
CA ALA A 150 3.18 -14.70 -6.43
C ALA A 150 2.80 -14.84 -7.92
N ILE A 151 2.29 -16.01 -8.32
CA ILE A 151 1.80 -16.25 -9.68
C ILE A 151 0.59 -15.37 -10.01
N LEU A 152 -0.40 -15.28 -9.11
CA LEU A 152 -1.58 -14.42 -9.30
C LEU A 152 -1.20 -12.95 -9.43
N VAL A 153 -0.31 -12.46 -8.56
CA VAL A 153 0.21 -11.10 -8.61
C VAL A 153 0.93 -10.85 -9.94
N ALA A 154 1.81 -11.77 -10.35
CA ALA A 154 2.51 -11.67 -11.63
C ALA A 154 1.55 -11.67 -12.82
N PHE A 155 0.48 -12.47 -12.77
CA PHE A 155 -0.54 -12.53 -13.80
C PHE A 155 -1.32 -11.21 -13.92
N PHE A 156 -1.85 -10.67 -12.82
CA PHE A 156 -2.57 -9.40 -12.83
C PHE A 156 -1.67 -8.21 -13.20
N LEU A 157 -0.41 -8.21 -12.77
CA LEU A 157 0.58 -7.23 -13.20
C LEU A 157 0.86 -7.33 -14.69
N GLY A 158 1.06 -8.54 -15.21
CA GLY A 158 1.25 -8.79 -16.63
C GLY A 158 0.07 -8.29 -17.46
N GLN A 159 -1.16 -8.60 -17.06
CA GLN A 159 -2.38 -8.08 -17.72
C GLN A 159 -2.45 -6.56 -17.68
N THR A 160 -2.12 -5.94 -16.54
CA THR A 160 -2.07 -4.47 -16.40
C THR A 160 -1.04 -3.87 -17.36
N MET A 161 0.16 -4.46 -17.47
CA MET A 161 1.18 -4.03 -18.43
C MET A 161 0.70 -4.18 -19.88
N LEU A 162 0.06 -5.30 -20.21
CA LEU A 162 -0.47 -5.56 -21.55
C LEU A 162 -1.60 -4.58 -21.92
N SER A 163 -2.39 -4.16 -20.93
CA SER A 163 -3.50 -3.23 -21.13
C SER A 163 -3.02 -1.88 -21.67
N TYR A 164 -1.81 -1.44 -21.31
CA TYR A 164 -1.23 -0.19 -21.81
C TYR A 164 -0.93 -0.19 -23.31
N PHE A 165 -0.88 -1.35 -23.97
CA PHE A 165 -0.75 -1.41 -25.43
C PHE A 165 -2.05 -1.03 -26.17
N VAL A 166 -3.20 -0.99 -25.47
CA VAL A 166 -4.49 -0.59 -26.05
C VAL A 166 -4.81 0.86 -25.65
N PRO A 167 -4.67 1.84 -26.57
CA PRO A 167 -5.00 3.22 -26.25
C PRO A 167 -6.49 3.36 -25.91
N VAL A 168 -6.81 4.31 -25.02
CA VAL A 168 -8.16 4.62 -24.50
C VAL A 168 -8.76 3.55 -23.58
N VAL A 169 -8.79 2.27 -23.96
CA VAL A 169 -9.40 1.19 -23.16
C VAL A 169 -8.44 0.68 -22.07
N GLY A 170 -7.13 0.74 -22.33
CA GLY A 170 -6.08 0.25 -21.45
C GLY A 170 -6.16 0.77 -20.01
N PRO A 171 -6.27 2.08 -19.77
CA PRO A 171 -6.37 2.63 -18.42
C PRO A 171 -7.57 2.09 -17.62
N PHE A 172 -8.73 1.88 -18.27
CA PHE A 172 -9.91 1.32 -17.62
C PHE A 172 -9.72 -0.15 -17.24
N LEU A 173 -9.13 -0.95 -18.14
CA LEU A 173 -8.80 -2.35 -17.85
C LEU A 173 -7.76 -2.46 -16.73
N SER A 174 -6.71 -1.65 -16.77
CA SER A 174 -5.71 -1.56 -15.71
C SER A 174 -6.33 -1.23 -14.35
N PHE A 175 -7.30 -0.30 -14.32
CA PHE A 175 -8.03 0.03 -13.10
C PHE A 175 -8.79 -1.18 -12.55
N VAL A 176 -9.54 -1.89 -13.40
CA VAL A 176 -10.30 -3.08 -12.99
C VAL A 176 -9.40 -4.21 -12.49
N TYR A 177 -8.31 -4.52 -13.21
CA TYR A 177 -7.34 -5.54 -12.79
C TYR A 177 -6.69 -5.18 -11.45
N LEU A 178 -6.35 -3.91 -11.24
CA LEU A 178 -5.77 -3.46 -9.99
C LEU A 178 -6.78 -3.49 -8.83
N SER A 179 -8.06 -3.19 -9.10
CA SER A 179 -9.14 -3.34 -8.10
C SER A 179 -9.32 -4.80 -7.66
N TRP A 180 -9.32 -5.74 -8.61
CA TRP A 180 -9.37 -7.17 -8.27
C TRP A 180 -8.16 -7.64 -7.49
N LEU A 181 -6.96 -7.22 -7.88
CA LEU A 181 -5.73 -7.56 -7.18
C LEU A 181 -5.75 -7.07 -5.73
N TYR A 182 -6.21 -5.84 -5.50
CA TYR A 182 -6.32 -5.29 -4.15
C TYR A 182 -7.37 -5.99 -3.31
N ALA A 183 -8.53 -6.32 -3.89
CA ALA A 183 -9.53 -7.09 -3.19
C ALA A 183 -8.96 -8.46 -2.78
N LEU A 184 -8.32 -9.18 -3.70
CA LEU A 184 -7.64 -10.46 -3.41
C LEU A 184 -6.68 -10.33 -2.23
N TYR A 185 -5.79 -9.35 -2.26
CA TYR A 185 -4.81 -9.14 -1.20
C TYR A 185 -5.45 -8.94 0.18
N CYS A 186 -6.60 -8.27 0.23
CA CYS A 186 -7.31 -8.01 1.48
C CYS A 186 -7.99 -9.28 2.01
N PHE A 187 -8.65 -10.04 1.14
CA PHE A 187 -9.41 -11.24 1.53
C PHE A 187 -8.53 -12.49 1.71
N GLU A 188 -7.38 -12.57 1.04
CA GLU A 188 -6.48 -13.71 1.10
C GLU A 188 -6.01 -13.99 2.52
N TYR A 189 -5.68 -12.95 3.29
CA TYR A 189 -5.26 -13.11 4.68
C TYR A 189 -6.34 -13.81 5.52
N LYS A 190 -7.60 -13.38 5.40
CA LYS A 190 -8.74 -14.01 6.08
C LYS A 190 -8.92 -15.47 5.65
N TRP A 191 -8.91 -15.73 4.34
CA TRP A 191 -9.12 -17.08 3.80
C TRP A 191 -7.98 -18.04 4.13
N SER A 192 -6.75 -17.52 4.21
CA SER A 192 -5.57 -18.25 4.65
C SER A 192 -5.71 -18.68 6.11
N LEU A 193 -6.16 -17.79 6.99
CA LEU A 193 -6.39 -18.13 8.40
C LEU A 193 -7.54 -19.14 8.60
N HIS A 194 -8.54 -19.14 7.70
CA HIS A 194 -9.58 -20.18 7.64
C HIS A 194 -9.09 -21.51 7.03
N GLY A 195 -7.86 -21.56 6.48
CA GLY A 195 -7.30 -22.73 5.83
C GLY A 195 -7.98 -23.09 4.49
N TRP A 196 -8.56 -22.12 3.80
CA TRP A 196 -9.20 -22.37 2.50
C TRP A 196 -8.14 -22.62 1.43
N GLY A 197 -8.28 -23.66 0.62
CA GLY A 197 -7.42 -23.86 -0.55
C GLY A 197 -7.64 -22.79 -1.63
N LEU A 198 -6.63 -22.58 -2.49
CA LEU A 198 -6.66 -21.60 -3.57
C LEU A 198 -7.90 -21.74 -4.48
N GLU A 199 -8.25 -22.97 -4.86
CA GLU A 199 -9.37 -23.24 -5.76
C GLU A 199 -10.69 -22.67 -5.21
N LYS A 200 -10.94 -22.84 -3.91
CA LYS A 200 -12.12 -22.26 -3.26
C LYS A 200 -12.09 -20.73 -3.28
N ARG A 201 -10.92 -20.13 -3.02
CA ARG A 201 -10.73 -18.67 -3.02
C ARG A 201 -11.02 -18.09 -4.41
N LEU A 202 -10.48 -18.71 -5.46
CA LEU A 202 -10.68 -18.29 -6.86
C LEU A 202 -12.14 -18.49 -7.31
N ALA A 203 -12.75 -19.63 -7.00
CA ALA A 203 -14.15 -19.90 -7.37
C ALA A 203 -15.12 -18.86 -6.75
N ILE A 204 -14.90 -18.48 -5.50
CA ILE A 204 -15.69 -17.43 -4.84
C ILE A 204 -15.47 -16.07 -5.50
N MET A 205 -14.23 -15.76 -5.87
CA MET A 205 -13.91 -14.52 -6.56
C MET A 205 -14.54 -14.46 -7.95
N GLU A 206 -14.48 -15.54 -8.71
CA GLU A 206 -15.08 -15.65 -10.03
C GLU A 206 -16.61 -15.53 -9.96
N GLN A 207 -17.25 -16.15 -8.96
CA GLN A 207 -18.69 -16.05 -8.75
C GLN A 207 -19.16 -14.64 -8.35
N HIS A 208 -18.32 -13.86 -7.66
CA HIS A 208 -18.69 -12.55 -7.13
C HIS A 208 -17.77 -11.42 -7.63
N TRP A 209 -17.27 -11.55 -8.86
CA TRP A 209 -16.25 -10.66 -9.43
C TRP A 209 -16.62 -9.17 -9.34
N ALA A 210 -17.91 -8.83 -9.51
CA ALA A 210 -18.41 -7.46 -9.47
C ALA A 210 -18.30 -6.84 -8.07
N TYR A 211 -18.58 -7.64 -7.03
CA TYR A 211 -18.39 -7.21 -5.64
C TYR A 211 -16.93 -6.92 -5.34
N PHE A 212 -16.02 -7.82 -5.74
CA PHE A 212 -14.59 -7.65 -5.49
C PHE A 212 -13.99 -6.45 -6.26
N ALA A 213 -14.44 -6.22 -7.50
CA ALA A 213 -14.07 -5.00 -8.24
C ALA A 213 -14.52 -3.74 -7.50
N GLY A 214 -15.76 -3.72 -6.98
CA GLY A 214 -16.29 -2.61 -6.20
C GLY A 214 -15.54 -2.41 -4.88
N PHE A 215 -15.17 -3.48 -4.20
CA PHE A 215 -14.43 -3.42 -2.94
C PHE A 215 -13.02 -2.85 -3.12
N GLY A 216 -12.32 -3.24 -4.19
CA GLY A 216 -10.98 -2.72 -4.49
C GLY A 216 -10.97 -1.30 -5.05
N CYS A 217 -12.05 -0.86 -5.68
CA CYS A 217 -12.16 0.41 -6.40
C CYS A 217 -11.72 1.65 -5.60
N PRO A 218 -12.17 1.89 -4.34
CA PRO A 218 -11.73 3.04 -3.57
C PRO A 218 -10.22 3.06 -3.31
N PHE A 219 -9.61 1.90 -3.11
CA PHE A 219 -8.17 1.79 -2.88
C PHE A 219 -7.39 1.95 -4.19
N THR A 220 -7.88 1.39 -5.29
CA THR A 220 -7.36 1.66 -6.64
C THR A 220 -7.42 3.15 -6.97
N LEU A 221 -8.54 3.83 -6.70
CA LEU A 221 -8.66 5.26 -6.96
C LEU A 221 -7.63 6.07 -6.14
N ALA A 222 -7.39 5.68 -4.89
CA ALA A 222 -6.42 6.33 -4.02
C ALA A 222 -4.97 6.13 -4.48
N THR A 223 -4.63 5.00 -5.09
CA THR A 223 -3.24 4.71 -5.53
C THR A 223 -2.97 5.06 -6.99
N PHE A 224 -3.97 4.97 -7.87
CA PHE A 224 -3.86 5.12 -9.32
C PHE A 224 -3.70 6.59 -9.75
N PHE A 225 -4.29 7.53 -9.02
CA PHE A 225 -4.18 8.96 -9.31
C PHE A 225 -3.15 9.69 -8.42
N ALA A 226 -2.60 9.02 -7.41
CA ALA A 226 -1.61 9.62 -6.53
C ALA A 226 -0.21 9.57 -7.19
N PRO A 227 0.57 10.66 -7.16
CA PRO A 227 1.96 10.64 -7.61
C PRO A 227 2.77 9.61 -6.82
N ASN A 228 3.78 9.00 -7.45
CA ASN A 228 4.54 7.84 -6.97
C ASN A 228 4.98 7.90 -5.49
N PHE A 229 5.26 9.08 -4.96
CA PHE A 229 5.68 9.27 -3.56
C PHE A 229 4.49 9.23 -2.58
N ILE A 230 3.39 9.90 -2.92
CA ILE A 230 2.16 9.91 -2.11
C ILE A 230 1.48 8.54 -2.16
N SER A 231 1.47 7.87 -3.31
CA SER A 231 0.91 6.53 -3.48
C SER A 231 1.58 5.49 -2.56
N LYS A 232 2.90 5.60 -2.36
CA LYS A 232 3.70 4.70 -1.49
C LYS A 232 3.44 4.94 0.01
N GLY A 233 3.35 6.19 0.44
CA GLY A 233 2.96 6.54 1.81
C GLY A 233 1.50 6.18 2.13
N LEU A 234 0.59 6.43 1.18
CA LEU A 234 -0.81 6.00 1.26
C LEU A 234 -0.90 4.49 1.34
N PHE A 235 -0.14 3.74 0.54
CA PHE A 235 -0.13 2.27 0.61
C PHE A 235 0.27 1.79 2.01
N ALA A 236 1.32 2.35 2.61
CA ALA A 236 1.76 1.98 3.95
C ALA A 236 0.71 2.24 5.05
N VAL A 237 -0.11 3.29 4.91
CA VAL A 237 -1.14 3.68 5.90
C VAL A 237 -2.49 2.99 5.65
N PHE A 238 -2.90 2.82 4.40
CA PHE A 238 -4.21 2.28 4.04
C PHE A 238 -4.23 0.76 4.00
N PHE A 239 -3.17 0.11 3.53
CA PHE A 239 -3.09 -1.36 3.39
C PHE A 239 -3.48 -2.15 4.66
N PRO A 240 -3.12 -1.74 5.89
CA PRO A 240 -3.53 -2.41 7.12
C PRO A 240 -5.02 -2.22 7.45
N VAL A 241 -5.54 -1.02 7.16
CA VAL A 241 -6.95 -0.67 7.38
C VAL A 241 -7.83 -1.45 6.41
N VAL A 242 -7.42 -1.60 5.13
CA VAL A 242 -8.18 -2.38 4.15
C VAL A 242 -8.12 -3.89 4.47
N ARG A 243 -6.99 -4.41 4.96
CA ARG A 243 -6.90 -5.80 5.46
C ARG A 243 -7.83 -6.06 6.65
N CYS A 244 -7.84 -5.16 7.64
CA CYS A 244 -8.80 -5.25 8.75
C CYS A 244 -10.25 -5.17 8.27
N LYS A 245 -10.54 -4.43 7.18
CA LYS A 245 -11.89 -4.40 6.59
C LYS A 245 -12.31 -5.71 5.98
N ALA A 246 -11.44 -6.39 5.24
CA ALA A 246 -11.79 -7.68 4.67
C ALA A 246 -12.11 -8.73 5.76
N LEU A 247 -11.45 -8.64 6.92
CA LEU A 247 -11.73 -9.46 8.09
C LEU A 247 -13.11 -9.18 8.72
N ILE A 248 -13.48 -7.89 8.87
CA ILE A 248 -14.67 -7.45 9.64
C ILE A 248 -15.89 -7.20 8.74
N GLY A 249 -15.70 -6.54 7.60
CA GLY A 249 -16.77 -6.08 6.70
C GLY A 249 -17.63 -7.22 6.14
N CYS A 250 -17.02 -8.40 5.97
CA CYS A 250 -17.72 -9.58 5.48
C CYS A 250 -18.48 -10.39 6.55
N SER A 251 -18.61 -9.91 7.80
CA SER A 251 -19.43 -10.60 8.81
C SER A 251 -20.92 -10.70 8.42
N TRP A 252 -21.34 -10.01 7.34
CA TRP A 252 -22.73 -9.87 6.92
C TRP A 252 -23.17 -10.78 5.77
N ARG A 253 -22.27 -11.32 4.93
CA ARG A 253 -22.61 -12.31 3.89
C ARG A 253 -21.98 -13.65 4.23
N ARG A 254 -22.79 -14.55 4.80
CA ARG A 254 -22.41 -15.94 5.14
C ARG A 254 -21.70 -16.68 3.99
N SER A 255 -22.00 -16.35 2.74
CA SER A 255 -21.39 -16.92 1.54
C SER A 255 -19.87 -16.70 1.42
N PHE A 256 -19.32 -15.64 2.04
CA PHE A 256 -17.88 -15.34 2.04
C PHE A 256 -17.15 -15.82 3.31
N CYS A 257 -17.88 -16.40 4.25
CA CYS A 257 -17.37 -16.90 5.53
C CYS A 257 -17.41 -18.43 5.65
N CYS A 258 -18.27 -19.13 4.89
CA CYS A 258 -18.44 -20.58 4.97
C CYS A 258 -17.82 -21.34 3.80
#